data_AF-A0A7C4HSZ9-F1
#
_entry.id   AF-A0A7C4HSZ9-F1
#
_cell.length_a   1.000
_cell.length_b   1.000
_cell.length_c   1.000
_cell.angle_alpha   90.00
_cell.angle_beta   90.00
_cell.angle_gamma   90.00
#
_symmetry.space_group_name_H-M   'P 1'
#
loop_
_entity.id
_entity.type
_entity.pdbx_description
1 polymer ?
#
loop_
_entity_poly.entity_id
_entity_poly.type
_entity_poly.pdbx_seq_one_letter_code
_entity_poly.pdbx_strand_id
1 'polypeptide(L)'
;MGSRRGRHEDRTVKLLSPDELESALREIGARRYHRLHPFHKLLHGGKCTKGQVQAWALNRYYYQAMIPIKDASLIARCPDPDVRREWRRRLVDHDG
;
A
#
# COMPACT_ATOMS: atom_id res chain seq x y z
N MET A 1 -21.68 4.32 45.98
CA MET A 1 -21.15 3.10 45.35
C MET A 1 -20.79 3.40 43.88
N GLY A 2 -19.50 3.45 43.57
CA GLY A 2 -18.92 3.16 42.24
C GLY A 2 -19.37 3.93 41.00
N SER A 3 -18.91 5.18 40.83
CA SER A 3 -18.84 5.83 39.52
C SER A 3 -17.80 5.09 38.65
N ARG A 4 -18.25 4.20 37.77
CA ARG A 4 -17.43 3.66 36.66
C ARG A 4 -17.34 4.69 35.53
N ARG A 5 -16.66 5.81 35.78
CA ARG A 5 -16.11 6.61 34.68
C ARG A 5 -14.86 5.89 34.19
N GLY A 6 -15.04 5.09 33.13
CA GLY A 6 -13.92 4.56 32.37
C GLY A 6 -13.04 5.72 31.91
N ARG A 7 -11.73 5.61 32.17
CA ARG A 7 -10.68 6.45 31.62
C ARG A 7 -10.77 6.44 30.10
N HIS A 8 -11.50 7.38 29.51
CA HIS A 8 -11.08 7.93 28.23
C HIS A 8 -9.91 8.85 28.54
N GLU A 9 -8.71 8.26 28.61
CA GLU A 9 -7.50 9.05 28.45
C GLU A 9 -7.63 9.77 27.10
N ASP A 10 -7.73 11.09 27.19
CA ASP A 10 -7.60 12.01 26.08
C ASP A 10 -6.22 11.78 25.45
N ARG A 11 -6.14 10.82 24.53
CA ARG A 11 -5.00 10.71 23.63
C ARG A 11 -5.11 11.88 22.69
N THR A 12 -4.55 13.00 23.10
CA THR A 12 -4.28 14.14 22.23
C THR A 12 -3.39 13.64 21.10
N VAL A 13 -4.00 13.25 19.97
CA VAL A 13 -3.27 12.90 18.77
C VAL A 13 -2.69 14.21 18.25
N LYS A 14 -1.40 14.43 18.45
CA LYS A 14 -0.68 15.55 17.85
C LYS A 14 -0.88 15.49 16.34
N LEU A 15 -1.48 16.52 15.76
CA LEU A 15 -1.52 16.71 14.32
C LEU A 15 -0.08 16.97 13.84
N LEU A 16 0.38 16.15 12.91
CA LEU A 16 1.70 16.27 12.32
C LEU A 16 1.70 17.38 11.27
N SER A 17 2.84 18.06 11.12
CA SER A 17 3.08 18.86 9.91
C SER A 17 3.15 17.95 8.67
N PRO A 18 3.03 18.49 7.44
CA PRO A 18 3.20 17.71 6.23
C PRO A 18 4.51 16.90 6.18
N ASP A 19 5.62 17.52 6.57
CA ASP A 19 6.95 16.87 6.57
C ASP A 19 7.05 15.78 7.64
N GLU A 20 6.48 16.02 8.83
CA GLU A 20 6.41 15.03 9.90
C GLU A 20 5.54 13.84 9.47
N LEU A 21 4.42 14.09 8.79
CA LEU A 21 3.54 13.05 8.26
C LEU A 21 4.23 12.22 7.17
N GLU A 22 4.89 12.87 6.21
CA GLU A 22 5.65 12.15 5.17
C GLU A 22 6.75 11.28 5.79
N SER A 23 7.48 11.82 6.76
CA SER A 23 8.52 11.08 7.49
C SER A 23 7.94 9.85 8.18
N ALA A 24 6.78 9.99 8.85
CA ALA A 24 6.08 8.89 9.49
C ALA A 24 5.61 7.81 8.49
N LEU A 25 5.10 8.21 7.32
CA LEU A 25 4.71 7.29 6.24
C LEU A 25 5.91 6.52 5.68
N ARG A 26 7.05 7.21 5.48
CA ARG A 26 8.29 6.59 5.00
C ARG A 26 8.86 5.59 6.00
N GLU A 27 8.75 5.87 7.30
CA GLU A 27 9.19 4.95 8.36
C GLU A 27 8.42 3.62 8.35
N ILE A 28 7.13 3.65 8.03
CA ILE A 28 6.34 2.42 7.82
C ILE A 28 6.95 1.61 6.66
N GLY A 29 7.26 2.27 5.55
CA GLY A 29 7.94 1.64 4.42
C GLY A 29 9.30 1.04 4.80
N ALA A 30 10.11 1.78 5.55
CA ALA A 30 11.41 1.34 6.02
C ALA A 30 11.34 0.06 6.87
N ARG A 31 10.25 -0.14 7.62
CA ARG A 31 10.08 -1.27 8.55
C ARG A 31 9.21 -2.41 8.02
N ARG A 32 8.27 -2.14 7.11
CA ARG A 32 7.20 -3.08 6.74
C ARG A 32 7.10 -3.36 5.24
N TYR A 33 7.84 -2.65 4.39
CA TYR A 33 7.76 -2.89 2.96
C TYR A 33 8.24 -4.30 2.60
N HIS A 34 7.60 -4.94 1.62
CA HIS A 34 7.80 -6.36 1.32
C HIS A 34 9.24 -6.70 0.88
N ARG A 35 10.07 -5.70 0.54
CA ARG A 35 11.49 -5.92 0.25
C ARG A 35 12.24 -6.63 1.39
N LEU A 36 11.75 -6.45 2.62
CA LEU A 36 12.32 -7.05 3.83
C LEU A 36 11.88 -8.51 4.03
N HIS A 37 10.84 -8.97 3.33
CA HIS A 37 10.28 -10.30 3.49
C HIS A 37 11.31 -11.38 3.09
N PRO A 38 11.43 -12.50 3.83
CA PRO A 38 12.40 -13.56 3.52
C PRO A 38 12.31 -14.06 2.07
N PHE A 39 11.10 -14.25 1.54
CA PHE A 39 10.91 -14.66 0.15
C PHE A 39 11.50 -13.65 -0.85
N HIS A 40 11.37 -12.35 -0.61
CA HIS A 40 11.92 -11.32 -1.49
C HIS A 40 13.45 -11.33 -1.45
N LYS A 41 14.05 -11.60 -0.28
CA LYS A 41 15.50 -11.79 -0.15
C LYS A 41 15.99 -13.03 -0.91
N LEU A 42 15.24 -14.13 -0.87
CA LEU A 42 15.56 -15.34 -1.66
C LEU A 42 15.49 -15.07 -3.16
N LEU A 43 14.41 -14.41 -3.60
CA LEU A 43 14.17 -14.10 -5.01
C LEU A 43 15.29 -13.22 -5.58
N HIS A 44 15.58 -12.08 -4.95
CA HIS A 44 16.62 -11.16 -5.41
C HIS A 44 18.04 -11.65 -5.15
N GLY A 45 18.23 -12.53 -4.17
CA GLY A 45 19.50 -13.18 -3.90
C GLY A 45 19.81 -14.38 -4.82
N GLY A 46 18.94 -14.70 -5.79
CA GLY A 46 19.13 -15.81 -6.71
C GLY A 46 19.02 -17.21 -6.07
N LYS A 47 18.39 -17.31 -4.89
CA LYS A 47 18.29 -18.55 -4.11
C LYS A 47 16.98 -19.30 -4.30
N CYS A 48 16.07 -18.78 -5.12
CA CYS A 48 14.82 -19.47 -5.45
C CYS A 48 15.06 -20.58 -6.47
N THR A 49 14.35 -21.70 -6.30
CA THR A 49 14.23 -22.70 -7.36
C THR A 49 13.37 -22.17 -8.50
N LYS A 50 13.47 -22.78 -9.69
CA LYS A 50 12.62 -22.44 -10.84
C LYS A 50 11.12 -22.47 -10.48
N GLY A 51 10.67 -23.50 -9.76
CA GLY A 51 9.28 -23.64 -9.34
C GLY A 51 8.82 -22.51 -8.40
N GLN A 52 9.68 -22.04 -7.50
CA GLN A 52 9.36 -20.91 -6.61
C GLN A 52 9.23 -19.60 -7.38
N VAL A 53 10.08 -19.36 -8.38
CA VAL A 53 9.97 -18.18 -9.25
C VAL A 53 8.71 -18.26 -10.11
N GLN A 54 8.37 -19.42 -10.65
CA GLN A 54 7.14 -19.62 -11.41
C GLN A 54 5.89 -19.37 -10.55
N ALA A 55 5.86 -19.90 -9.33
CA ALA A 55 4.76 -19.65 -8.40
C ALA A 55 4.64 -18.15 -8.07
N TRP A 56 5.75 -17.46 -7.82
CA TRP A 56 5.76 -16.02 -7.61
C TRP A 56 5.23 -15.27 -8.84
N ALA A 57 5.69 -15.60 -10.05
CA ALA A 57 5.29 -14.93 -11.27
C ALA A 57 3.77 -15.10 -11.53
N LEU A 58 3.26 -16.32 -11.37
CA LEU A 58 1.82 -16.61 -11.52
C LEU A 58 0.96 -15.81 -10.54
N ASN A 59 1.36 -15.76 -9.27
CA ASN A 59 0.62 -15.01 -8.26
C ASN A 59 0.77 -13.49 -8.44
N ARG A 60 1.96 -13.03 -8.85
CA ARG A 60 2.20 -11.60 -9.08
C ARG A 60 1.48 -11.09 -10.32
N TYR A 61 1.30 -11.92 -11.35
CA TYR A 61 0.43 -11.60 -12.48
C TYR A 61 -0.98 -11.21 -12.01
N TYR A 62 -1.59 -12.00 -11.13
CA TYR A 62 -2.92 -11.68 -10.62
C TYR A 62 -2.94 -10.34 -9.86
N TYR A 63 -1.94 -10.09 -9.00
CA TYR A 63 -1.81 -8.79 -8.35
C TYR A 63 -1.73 -7.64 -9.37
N GLN A 64 -0.88 -7.75 -10.39
CA GLN A 64 -0.72 -6.72 -11.42
C GLN A 64 -2.01 -6.51 -12.23
N ALA A 65 -2.68 -7.58 -12.65
CA ALA A 65 -3.93 -7.53 -13.40
C ALA A 65 -5.08 -6.87 -12.61
N MET A 66 -5.05 -6.94 -11.28
CA MET A 66 -6.05 -6.29 -10.42
C MET A 66 -5.77 -4.81 -10.12
N ILE A 67 -4.56 -4.30 -10.38
CA ILE A 67 -4.23 -2.88 -10.16
C ILE A 67 -5.17 -1.94 -10.95
N PRO A 68 -5.37 -2.09 -12.27
CA PRO A 68 -6.25 -1.20 -13.02
C PRO A 68 -7.70 -1.28 -12.54
N ILE A 69 -8.18 -2.46 -12.13
CA ILE A 69 -9.53 -2.63 -11.55
C ILE A 69 -9.66 -1.86 -10.22
N LYS A 70 -8.64 -1.95 -9.36
CA LYS A 70 -8.57 -1.19 -8.11
C LYS A 70 -8.51 0.32 -8.39
N ASP A 71 -7.74 0.76 -9.38
CA ASP A 71 -7.61 2.18 -9.73
C ASP A 71 -8.91 2.73 -10.35
N ALA A 72 -9.57 1.97 -11.21
CA ALA A 72 -10.89 2.32 -11.76
C ALA A 72 -11.94 2.48 -10.65
N SER A 73 -11.90 1.61 -9.64
CA SER A 73 -12.78 1.69 -8.46
C SER A 73 -12.55 2.97 -7.64
N LEU A 74 -11.32 3.47 -7.57
CA LEU A 74 -11.00 4.75 -6.93
C LEU A 74 -11.51 5.92 -7.77
N ILE A 75 -11.24 5.91 -9.07
CA ILE A 75 -11.69 6.95 -10.02
C ILE A 75 -13.22 7.10 -9.98
N ALA A 76 -13.96 5.99 -9.95
CA ALA A 76 -15.42 5.99 -9.91
C ALA A 76 -16.02 6.68 -8.67
N ARG A 77 -15.27 6.73 -7.56
CA ARG A 77 -15.71 7.37 -6.30
C ARG A 77 -15.15 8.79 -6.12
N CYS A 78 -14.26 9.23 -7.00
CA CYS A 78 -13.59 10.52 -6.88
C CYS A 78 -14.48 11.64 -7.47
N PRO A 79 -14.95 12.60 -6.66
CA PRO A 79 -15.83 13.67 -7.16
C PRO A 79 -15.07 14.69 -8.03
N ASP A 80 -13.78 14.87 -7.78
CA ASP A 80 -12.94 15.88 -8.45
C ASP A 80 -12.52 15.43 -9.87
N PRO A 81 -12.94 16.14 -10.93
CA PRO A 81 -12.56 15.80 -12.30
C PRO A 81 -11.07 15.95 -12.62
N ASP A 82 -10.34 16.85 -11.96
CA ASP A 82 -8.90 17.03 -12.18
C ASP A 82 -8.12 15.86 -11.61
N VAL A 83 -8.45 15.42 -10.40
CA VAL A 83 -7.87 14.21 -9.81
C VAL A 83 -8.18 12.99 -10.67
N ARG A 84 -9.41 12.84 -11.20
CA ARG A 84 -9.73 11.73 -12.12
C ARG A 84 -8.89 11.76 -13.40
N ARG A 85 -8.60 12.94 -13.95
CA ARG A 85 -7.75 13.11 -15.15
C ARG A 85 -6.32 12.63 -14.87
N GLU A 86 -5.74 13.06 -13.77
CA GLU A 86 -4.39 12.64 -13.37
C GLU A 86 -4.34 11.12 -13.10
N TRP A 87 -5.31 10.60 -12.34
CA TRP A 87 -5.30 9.19 -11.94
C TRP A 87 -5.48 8.21 -13.10
N ARG A 88 -6.19 8.62 -14.17
CA ARG A 88 -6.42 7.78 -15.36
C ARG A 88 -5.12 7.32 -16.02
N ARG A 89 -4.02 8.08 -15.90
CA ARG A 89 -2.71 7.67 -16.45
C ARG A 89 -2.31 6.27 -15.96
N ARG A 90 -2.61 5.93 -14.69
CA ARG A 90 -2.31 4.61 -14.11
C ARG A 90 -3.02 3.46 -14.80
N LEU A 91 -4.21 3.69 -15.36
CA LEU A 91 -4.93 2.69 -16.14
C LEU A 91 -4.20 2.45 -17.47
N VAL A 92 -3.87 3.53 -18.18
CA VAL A 92 -3.12 3.48 -19.45
C VAL A 92 -1.78 2.77 -19.26
N ASP A 93 -1.05 3.08 -18.19
CA ASP A 93 0.25 2.46 -17.92
C ASP A 93 0.17 0.93 -17.68
N HIS A 94 -0.99 0.40 -17.24
CA HIS A 94 -1.20 -1.03 -17.01
C HIS A 94 -1.87 -1.75 -18.19
N ASP A 95 -2.84 -1.09 -18.84
CA ASP A 95 -3.71 -1.72 -19.85
C ASP A 95 -3.30 -1.41 -21.31
N GLY A 96 -2.52 -0.33 -21.52
CA GLY A 96 -2.15 0.18 -22.86
C GLY A 96 -2.93 1.42 -23.28
#